data_AF-A0A423IWL5-F1
#
_entry.id   AF-A0A423IWL5-F1
#
_cell.length_a   1.000
_cell.length_b   1.000
_cell.length_c   1.000
_cell.angle_alpha   90.00
_cell.angle_beta   90.00
_cell.angle_gamma   90.00
#
_symmetry.space_group_name_H-M   'P 1'
#
loop_
_entity.id
_entity.type
_entity.pdbx_description
1 polymer ?
#
loop_
_entity_poly.entity_id
_entity_poly.type
_entity_poly.pdbx_seq_one_letter_code
_entity_poly.pdbx_strand_id
1 'polypeptide(L)'
;MGYIYFLRTHAPQNRHQYSEGNMNTDEKIINWIEAGKQVGGRGKLDTENDVLWLSIAIQKHEEKYKTYSSEIYDSKITMEEYLKEESKNFFTPQEALDHLRSESKLEVSELGRRCKNSQPSSPLAH
;
A
#
# COMPACT_ATOMS: atom_id res chain seq x y z
N MET A 1 -32.28 12.24 -29.23
CA MET A 1 -32.07 10.77 -29.20
C MET A 1 -31.02 10.44 -30.23
N GLY A 2 -29.92 9.80 -29.83
CA GLY A 2 -28.86 9.41 -30.75
C GLY A 2 -27.77 8.67 -30.00
N TYR A 3 -27.73 7.35 -30.19
CA TYR A 3 -26.59 6.52 -29.82
C TYR A 3 -25.44 6.81 -30.79
N ILE A 4 -24.21 6.88 -30.28
CA ILE A 4 -23.01 6.80 -31.12
C ILE A 4 -22.12 5.68 -30.57
N TYR A 5 -22.03 4.62 -31.36
CA TYR A 5 -20.96 3.62 -31.30
C TYR A 5 -19.78 4.13 -32.13
N PHE A 6 -18.54 3.86 -31.69
CA PHE A 6 -17.36 3.88 -32.56
C PHE A 6 -16.66 2.52 -32.55
N LEU A 7 -16.41 2.00 -33.74
CA LEU A 7 -15.69 0.76 -34.06
C LEU A 7 -14.41 1.11 -34.86
N ARG A 8 -13.42 0.19 -34.81
CA ARG A 8 -12.31 -0.05 -35.78
C ARG A 8 -11.07 0.88 -35.68
N THR A 9 -9.81 0.46 -35.87
CA THR A 9 -9.20 -0.51 -36.83
C THR A 9 -7.88 -1.16 -36.34
N HIS A 10 -7.49 -2.28 -36.99
CA HIS A 10 -6.28 -3.10 -36.82
C HIS A 10 -4.96 -2.52 -37.43
N ALA A 11 -3.83 -2.69 -36.69
CA ALA A 11 -2.44 -3.13 -37.06
C ALA A 11 -1.53 -2.30 -38.04
N PRO A 12 -0.18 -2.54 -38.14
CA PRO A 12 0.90 -2.83 -37.16
C PRO A 12 2.28 -2.11 -37.42
N GLN A 13 3.29 -2.42 -36.56
CA GLN A 13 4.77 -2.45 -36.75
C GLN A 13 5.72 -1.44 -36.03
N ASN A 14 6.49 -2.03 -35.11
CA ASN A 14 7.91 -1.82 -34.77
C ASN A 14 8.42 -0.42 -34.37
N ARG A 15 8.46 -0.20 -33.05
CA ARG A 15 9.61 0.45 -32.40
C ARG A 15 10.10 -0.44 -31.27
N HIS A 16 11.37 -0.81 -31.33
CA HIS A 16 12.12 -1.23 -30.14
C HIS A 16 12.05 -0.09 -29.12
N GLN A 17 11.16 -0.23 -28.15
CA GLN A 17 11.22 0.47 -26.88
C GLN A 17 11.15 -0.62 -25.82
N TYR A 18 12.12 -0.61 -24.92
CA TYR A 18 12.14 -1.46 -23.75
C TYR A 18 10.79 -1.33 -23.04
N SER A 19 9.99 -2.38 -23.13
CA SER A 19 8.77 -2.56 -22.36
C SER A 19 9.19 -2.58 -20.90
N GLU A 20 9.05 -1.46 -20.19
CA GLU A 20 8.84 -1.50 -18.75
C GLU A 20 7.57 -2.30 -18.52
N GLY A 21 7.76 -3.62 -18.35
CA GLY A 21 6.68 -4.56 -18.14
C GLY A 21 5.77 -4.04 -17.05
N ASN A 22 4.49 -3.91 -17.39
CA ASN A 22 3.43 -3.62 -16.46
C ASN A 22 3.26 -4.84 -15.52
N MET A 23 4.24 -5.10 -14.65
CA MET A 23 4.13 -6.14 -13.62
C MET A 23 2.94 -5.80 -12.75
N ASN A 24 2.14 -6.81 -12.46
CA ASN A 24 0.98 -6.68 -11.58
C ASN A 24 1.45 -6.07 -10.24
N THR A 25 0.67 -5.14 -9.67
CA THR A 25 1.02 -4.46 -8.42
C THR A 25 1.37 -5.46 -7.31
N ASP A 26 0.69 -6.60 -7.28
CA ASP A 26 0.91 -7.68 -6.32
C ASP A 26 2.26 -8.35 -6.55
N GLU A 27 2.62 -8.65 -7.80
CA GLU A 27 3.94 -9.23 -8.13
C GLU A 27 5.07 -8.30 -7.69
N LYS A 28 4.92 -6.98 -7.84
CA LYS A 28 5.92 -6.01 -7.38
C LYS A 28 6.04 -6.02 -5.85
N ILE A 29 4.90 -6.04 -5.15
CA ILE A 29 4.87 -6.08 -3.68
C ILE A 29 5.48 -7.39 -3.17
N ILE A 30 5.09 -8.53 -3.73
CA ILE A 30 5.64 -9.84 -3.39
C ILE A 30 7.15 -9.85 -3.60
N ASN A 31 7.64 -9.38 -4.75
CA ASN A 31 9.08 -9.30 -5.01
C ASN A 31 9.83 -8.44 -3.99
N TRP A 32 9.24 -7.35 -3.50
CA TRP A 32 9.85 -6.55 -2.43
C TRP A 32 9.87 -7.29 -1.09
N ILE A 33 8.79 -7.99 -0.76
CA ILE A 33 8.69 -8.79 0.46
C ILE A 33 9.70 -9.95 0.44
N GLU A 34 9.82 -10.66 -0.70
CA GLU A 34 10.80 -11.73 -0.90
C GLU A 34 12.24 -11.22 -0.80
N ALA A 35 12.48 -9.97 -1.23
CA ALA A 35 13.78 -9.30 -1.05
C ALA A 35 14.04 -8.84 0.41
N GLY A 36 13.19 -9.24 1.36
CA GLY A 36 13.31 -8.92 2.78
C GLY A 36 12.82 -7.52 3.15
N LYS A 37 12.16 -6.80 2.24
CA LYS A 37 11.61 -5.48 2.55
C LYS A 37 10.28 -5.60 3.28
N GLN A 38 10.04 -4.67 4.19
CA GLN A 38 8.70 -4.40 4.68
C GLN A 38 7.98 -3.49 3.68
N VAL A 39 6.77 -3.89 3.28
CA VAL A 39 5.91 -3.11 2.40
C VAL A 39 4.65 -2.74 3.18
N GLY A 40 4.30 -1.46 3.20
CA GLY A 40 3.19 -0.98 4.02
C GLY A 40 2.66 0.35 3.52
N GLY A 41 1.56 0.77 4.14
CA GLY A 41 0.85 1.98 3.82
C GLY A 41 0.27 2.58 5.08
N ARG A 42 0.14 3.90 5.08
CA ARG A 42 -0.54 4.64 6.14
C ARG A 42 -1.57 5.52 5.48
N GLY A 43 -2.71 5.66 6.14
CA GLY A 43 -3.75 6.58 5.75
C GLY A 43 -4.37 7.23 6.96
N LYS A 44 -5.24 8.19 6.69
CA LYS A 44 -6.04 8.84 7.71
C LYS A 44 -7.47 8.97 7.23
N LEU A 45 -8.41 8.87 8.15
CA LEU A 45 -9.81 9.16 7.92
C LEU A 45 -10.22 10.29 8.84
N ASP A 46 -10.68 11.39 8.24
CA ASP A 46 -11.29 12.48 8.99
C ASP A 46 -12.67 11.99 9.47
N THR A 47 -12.85 11.92 10.79
CA THR A 47 -14.15 11.68 11.42
C THR A 47 -14.73 13.00 11.92
N GLU A 48 -16.00 13.02 12.31
CA GLU A 48 -16.68 14.25 12.74
C GLU A 48 -15.96 14.97 13.89
N ASN A 49 -15.27 14.23 14.76
CA ASN A 49 -14.67 14.76 15.98
C ASN A 49 -13.14 14.57 16.07
N ASP A 50 -12.54 13.76 15.19
CA ASP A 50 -11.13 13.37 15.31
C ASP A 50 -10.56 12.80 14.01
N VAL A 51 -9.25 12.65 13.92
CA VAL A 51 -8.57 11.98 12.81
C VAL A 51 -8.22 10.55 13.23
N LEU A 52 -8.72 9.56 12.48
CA LEU A 52 -8.35 8.16 12.65
C LEU A 52 -7.15 7.84 11.77
N TRP A 53 -6.01 7.52 12.37
CA TRP A 53 -4.84 7.02 11.68
C TRP A 53 -4.92 5.51 11.50
N LEU A 54 -4.63 5.07 10.28
CA LEU A 54 -4.61 3.67 9.87
C LEU A 54 -3.21 3.34 9.37
N SER A 55 -2.68 2.20 9.77
CA SER A 55 -1.39 1.70 9.27
C SER A 55 -1.50 0.21 8.99
N ILE A 56 -1.00 -0.23 7.83
CA ILE A 56 -0.85 -1.64 7.50
C ILE A 56 0.54 -1.92 6.93
N ALA A 57 1.08 -3.11 7.20
CA ALA A 57 2.34 -3.56 6.63
C ALA A 57 2.40 -5.08 6.49
N ILE A 58 3.24 -5.55 5.57
CA ILE A 58 3.63 -6.95 5.40
C ILE A 58 5.16 -7.01 5.36
N GLN A 59 5.73 -8.00 6.04
CA GLN A 59 7.15 -8.31 6.00
C GLN A 59 7.36 -9.83 5.99
N LYS A 60 8.37 -10.30 5.28
CA LYS A 60 8.86 -11.67 5.42
C LYS A 60 9.71 -11.80 6.68
N HIS A 61 9.36 -12.73 7.55
CA HIS A 61 10.10 -13.08 8.75
C HIS A 61 10.36 -14.58 8.74
N GLU A 62 11.62 -14.96 8.53
CA GLU A 62 12.04 -16.35 8.29
C GLU A 62 11.28 -16.95 7.08
N GLU A 63 10.54 -18.05 7.29
CA GLU A 63 9.73 -18.74 6.28
C GLU A 63 8.27 -18.30 6.28
N LYS A 64 7.92 -17.24 7.02
CA LYS A 64 6.53 -16.75 7.17
C LYS A 64 6.39 -15.30 6.74
N TYR A 65 5.17 -14.91 6.43
CA TYR A 65 4.79 -13.55 6.08
C TYR A 65 3.98 -12.96 7.23
N LYS A 66 4.51 -11.94 7.88
CA LYS A 66 3.86 -11.27 8.99
C LYS A 66 3.19 -10.00 8.50
N THR A 67 1.90 -9.90 8.78
CA THR A 67 1.11 -8.69 8.59
C THR A 67 1.05 -7.90 9.89
N TYR A 68 0.91 -6.60 9.77
CA TYR A 68 0.68 -5.67 10.86
C TYR A 68 -0.45 -4.75 10.47
N SER A 69 -1.38 -4.48 11.38
CA SER A 69 -2.41 -3.47 11.21
C SER A 69 -2.61 -2.73 12.52
N SER A 70 -2.64 -1.39 12.45
CA SER A 70 -2.98 -0.57 13.60
C SER A 70 -3.94 0.56 13.24
N GLU A 71 -4.79 0.90 14.20
CA GLU A 71 -5.75 1.99 14.13
C GLU A 71 -5.66 2.80 15.43
N ILE A 72 -5.48 4.12 15.32
CA ILE A 72 -5.39 5.01 16.49
C ILE A 72 -5.97 6.38 16.15
N TYR A 73 -6.75 6.95 17.07
CA TYR A 73 -7.19 8.33 16.96
C TYR A 73 -6.03 9.29 17.24
N ASP A 74 -5.95 10.40 16.52
CA ASP A 74 -4.90 11.41 16.68
C ASP A 74 -4.84 11.93 18.12
N SER A 75 -6.01 12.16 18.73
CA SER A 75 -6.13 12.54 20.15
C SER A 75 -5.54 11.53 21.14
N LYS A 76 -5.40 10.27 20.73
CA LYS A 76 -4.92 9.16 21.55
C LYS A 76 -3.49 8.74 21.28
N ILE A 77 -2.84 9.31 20.25
CA ILE A 77 -1.46 8.96 19.88
C ILE A 77 -0.49 9.17 21.04
N THR A 78 -0.61 10.29 21.76
CA THR A 78 0.30 10.60 22.88
C THR A 78 0.18 9.64 24.05
N MET A 79 -0.95 8.93 24.16
CA MET A 79 -1.20 7.95 25.21
C MET A 79 -0.95 6.51 24.72
N GLU A 80 -0.59 6.34 23.44
CA GLU A 80 -0.41 5.04 22.79
C GLU A 80 -1.64 4.12 22.94
N GLU A 81 -2.84 4.70 23.01
CA GLU A 81 -4.10 3.95 23.15
C GLU A 81 -4.66 3.57 21.77
N TYR A 82 -4.19 2.45 21.24
CA TYR A 82 -4.64 1.90 19.96
C TYR A 82 -6.07 1.35 20.05
N LEU A 83 -6.88 1.64 19.04
CA LEU A 83 -8.21 1.02 18.86
C LEU A 83 -8.06 -0.43 18.39
N LYS A 84 -7.05 -0.65 17.55
CA LYS A 84 -6.70 -1.94 16.98
C LYS A 84 -5.19 -1.97 16.85
N GLU A 85 -4.56 -3.02 17.35
CA GLU A 85 -3.17 -3.36 17.07
C GLU A 85 -3.11 -4.87 16.91
N GLU A 86 -2.90 -5.32 15.67
CA GLU A 86 -2.90 -6.75 15.35
C GLU A 86 -1.70 -7.10 14.48
N SER A 87 -1.22 -8.33 14.67
CA SER A 87 -0.30 -8.95 13.73
C SER A 87 -0.66 -10.42 13.52
N LYS A 88 -0.57 -10.87 12.27
CA LYS A 88 -0.86 -12.26 11.89
C LYS A 88 0.20 -12.80 10.95
N ASN A 89 0.49 -14.09 11.10
CA ASN A 89 1.47 -14.81 10.30
C ASN A 89 0.78 -15.69 9.26
N PHE A 90 1.35 -15.71 8.06
CA PHE A 90 0.87 -16.49 6.92
C PHE A 90 2.02 -17.28 6.31
N PHE A 91 1.69 -18.35 5.58
CA PHE A 91 2.67 -19.20 4.90
C PHE A 91 2.91 -18.78 3.46
N THR A 92 2.00 -18.01 2.88
CA THR A 92 2.16 -17.45 1.54
C THR A 92 1.98 -15.92 1.56
N PRO A 93 2.68 -15.20 0.66
CA PRO A 93 2.53 -13.75 0.59
C PRO A 93 1.16 -13.34 0.04
N GLN A 94 0.53 -14.21 -0.76
CA GLN A 94 -0.82 -14.00 -1.29
C GLN A 94 -1.87 -13.99 -0.17
N GLU A 95 -1.84 -14.97 0.73
CA GLU A 95 -2.74 -15.01 1.90
C GLU A 95 -2.58 -13.76 2.78
N ALA A 96 -1.34 -13.30 2.98
CA ALA A 96 -1.07 -12.08 3.73
C ALA A 96 -1.65 -10.83 3.05
N LEU A 97 -1.55 -10.73 1.73
CA LEU A 97 -2.12 -9.63 0.95
C LEU A 97 -3.65 -9.65 0.98
N ASP A 98 -4.25 -10.83 0.78
CA ASP A 98 -5.71 -11.00 0.79
C ASP A 98 -6.28 -10.69 2.18
N HIS A 99 -5.56 -11.05 3.25
CA HIS A 99 -5.92 -10.66 4.61
C HIS A 99 -5.95 -9.14 4.79
N LEU A 100 -4.91 -8.43 4.35
CA LEU A 100 -4.89 -6.97 4.45
C LEU A 100 -6.00 -6.31 3.62
N ARG A 101 -6.36 -6.88 2.46
CA ARG A 101 -7.49 -6.39 1.64
C ARG A 101 -8.84 -6.55 2.32
N SER A 102 -9.04 -7.67 3.02
CA SER A 102 -10.30 -7.95 3.68
C SER A 102 -10.47 -7.17 4.98
N GLU A 103 -9.39 -6.97 5.74
CA GLU A 103 -9.45 -6.36 7.07
C GLU A 103 -9.21 -4.85 7.07
N SER A 104 -8.44 -4.34 6.12
CA SER A 104 -8.07 -2.93 6.13
C SER A 104 -9.08 -2.08 5.38
N LYS A 105 -9.38 -0.92 5.96
CA LYS A 105 -10.04 0.19 5.27
C LYS A 105 -9.10 0.90 4.28
N LEU A 106 -7.82 0.51 4.23
CA LEU A 106 -6.83 1.02 3.27
C LEU A 106 -6.75 0.09 2.06
N GLU A 107 -6.74 0.68 0.86
CA GLU A 107 -6.52 -0.10 -0.35
C GLU A 107 -5.07 -0.64 -0.40
N VAL A 108 -4.95 -1.95 -0.53
CA VAL A 108 -3.65 -2.63 -0.69
C VAL A 108 -2.90 -2.16 -1.95
N SER A 109 -3.62 -1.64 -2.94
CA SER A 109 -3.08 -1.00 -4.15
C SER A 109 -2.19 0.23 -3.86
N GLU A 110 -2.32 0.85 -2.69
CA GLU A 110 -1.46 1.96 -2.26
C GLU A 110 -0.19 1.51 -1.53
N LEU A 111 -0.08 0.22 -1.20
CA LEU A 111 1.14 -0.36 -0.63
C LEU A 111 2.21 -0.37 -1.71
N GLY A 112 3.25 0.44 -1.52
CA GLY A 112 4.31 0.58 -2.52
C GLY A 112 4.54 2.00 -3.04
N ARG A 113 3.71 2.98 -2.62
CA ARG A 113 4.24 4.34 -2.60
C ARG A 113 5.39 4.35 -1.62
N ARG A 114 6.63 4.46 -2.14
CA ARG A 114 7.82 4.81 -1.35
C ARG A 114 7.36 5.79 -0.28
N CYS A 115 7.73 5.56 0.99
CA CYS A 115 7.82 6.66 1.94
C CYS A 115 8.61 7.76 1.20
N LYS A 116 7.92 8.81 0.73
CA LYS A 116 8.58 9.99 0.21
C LYS A 116 9.20 10.64 1.44
N ASN A 117 10.38 10.17 1.80
CA ASN A 117 11.34 10.97 2.52
C ASN A 117 11.69 12.12 1.57
N SER A 118 10.98 13.23 1.69
CA SER A 118 11.32 14.51 1.05
C SER A 118 10.60 15.59 1.86
N GLN A 119 11.22 16.38 2.73
CA GLN A 119 12.63 16.64 3.06
C GLN A 119 12.69 16.97 4.58
N PRO A 120 13.82 16.80 5.29
CA PRO A 120 14.06 17.68 6.44
C PRO A 120 14.16 19.10 5.89
N SER A 121 13.31 19.99 6.37
CA SER A 121 13.47 21.44 6.23
C SER A 121 14.85 21.82 6.80
N SER A 122 15.84 21.91 5.92
CA SER A 122 17.14 22.52 6.23
C SER A 122 16.97 24.04 6.25
N PRO A 123 17.90 24.78 6.88
CA PRO A 123 17.68 25.51 8.12
C PRO A 123 17.34 26.99 7.87
N LEU A 124 16.92 27.65 8.94
CA LEU A 124 16.91 29.11 9.17
C LEU A 124 17.75 29.91 8.15
N ALA A 125 17.06 30.73 7.37
CA ALA A 125 17.66 31.78 6.57
C ALA A 125 17.38 33.13 7.24
N HIS A 126 18.50 33.80 7.53
CA HIS A 126 18.73 35.22 7.91
C HIS A 126 18.34 35.70 9.30
#